data_AF-A0A7W1J6A8-F1
#
_entry.id   AF-A0A7W1J6A8-F1
#
_cell.length_a   1.000
_cell.length_b   1.000
_cell.length_c   1.000
_cell.angle_alpha   90.00
_cell.angle_beta   90.00
_cell.angle_gamma   90.00
#
_symmetry.space_group_name_H-M   'P 1'
#
loop_
_entity.id
_entity.type
_entity.pdbx_description
1 polymer ?
#
loop_
_entity_poly.entity_id
_entity_poly.type
_entity_poly.pdbx_seq_one_letter_code
_entity_poly.pdbx_strand_id
1 'polypeptide(L)' 'GYRIGYAWSKDLINWTRDDENAGIEVSENEWDSSMLCYPNVFKCDDKIYLLYNGNEFGRFGFGLAVLED' A
#
# COMPACT_ATOMS: atom_id res chain seq x y z
N GLY A 1 -11.14 1.00 -7.75
CA GLY A 1 -9.94 1.45 -8.47
C GLY A 1 -8.80 0.50 -8.17
N TYR A 2 -7.54 0.96 -8.23
CA TYR A 2 -6.41 0.12 -7.84
C TYR A 2 -6.41 -0.09 -6.31
N ARG A 3 -5.83 -1.21 -5.90
CA ARG A 3 -5.62 -1.61 -4.51
C ARG A 3 -4.17 -2.03 -4.36
N ILE A 4 -3.63 -1.82 -3.16
CA ILE A 4 -2.31 -2.33 -2.81
C ILE A 4 -2.51 -3.77 -2.34
N GLY A 5 -1.80 -4.69 -2.97
CA GLY A 5 -1.68 -6.08 -2.55
C GLY A 5 -0.22 -6.49 -2.61
N TYR A 6 0.12 -7.65 -2.05
CA TYR A 6 1.49 -8.14 -2.08
C TYR A 6 1.55 -9.63 -2.42
N ALA A 7 2.73 -10.03 -2.88
CA ALA A 7 3.08 -11.41 -3.09
C ALA A 7 4.47 -11.65 -2.51
N TRP A 8 4.73 -12.87 -2.09
CA TRP A 8 6.03 -13.28 -1.57
C TRP A 8 6.51 -14.55 -2.27
N SER A 9 7.82 -14.74 -2.28
CA SER A 9 8.46 -15.91 -2.84
C SER A 9 9.72 -16.24 -2.05
N LYS A 10 10.02 -17.53 -1.91
CA LYS A 10 11.26 -18.03 -1.30
C LYS A 10 12.34 -18.32 -2.34
N ASP A 11 11.99 -18.45 -3.61
CA ASP A 11 12.88 -18.83 -4.71
C ASP A 11 12.93 -17.78 -5.84
N LEU A 12 12.17 -16.70 -5.72
CA LEU A 12 11.99 -15.62 -6.70
C LEU A 12 11.37 -16.08 -8.04
N ILE A 13 10.88 -17.31 -8.11
CA ILE A 13 10.29 -17.93 -9.31
C ILE A 13 8.80 -18.19 -9.07
N ASN A 14 8.49 -18.89 -7.97
CA ASN A 14 7.14 -19.23 -7.57
C ASN A 14 6.65 -18.21 -6.55
N TRP A 15 5.59 -17.49 -6.90
CA TRP A 15 5.04 -16.41 -6.09
C TRP A 15 3.69 -16.80 -5.48
N THR A 16 3.54 -16.57 -4.19
CA THR A 16 2.27 -16.69 -3.46
C THR A 16 1.71 -15.28 -3.26
N ARG A 17 0.56 -15.01 -3.85
CA ARG A 17 -0.20 -13.77 -3.62
C ARG A 17 -0.94 -13.87 -2.28
N ASP A 18 -0.87 -12.83 -1.47
CA ASP A 18 -1.42 -12.80 -0.11
C ASP A 18 -2.06 -11.44 0.20
N ASP A 19 -3.06 -11.06 -0.61
CA ASP A 19 -3.68 -9.73 -0.50
C ASP A 19 -4.43 -9.54 0.84
N GLU A 20 -4.96 -10.62 1.43
CA GLU A 20 -5.70 -10.56 2.70
C GLU A 20 -4.84 -10.03 3.86
N ASN A 21 -3.51 -10.24 3.79
CA ASN A 21 -2.56 -9.76 4.77
C ASN A 21 -1.88 -8.43 4.37
N ALA A 22 -2.31 -7.76 3.30
CA ALA A 22 -1.69 -6.49 2.86
C ALA A 22 -1.90 -5.36 3.88
N GLY A 23 -2.97 -5.42 4.68
CA GLY A 23 -3.19 -4.57 5.85
C GLY A 23 -3.53 -3.11 5.55
N ILE A 24 -3.81 -2.75 4.30
CA ILE A 24 -4.19 -1.40 3.91
C ILE A 24 -5.42 -1.39 3.01
N GLU A 25 -6.40 -0.58 3.37
CA GLU A 25 -7.66 -0.43 2.65
C GLU A 25 -7.92 1.04 2.30
N VAL A 26 -8.86 1.27 1.40
CA VAL A 26 -9.32 2.63 1.09
C VAL A 26 -10.02 3.24 2.30
N SER A 27 -9.89 4.56 2.45
CA SER A 27 -10.65 5.34 3.41
C SER A 27 -12.14 5.45 3.03
N GLU A 28 -12.97 5.84 4.00
CA GLU A 28 -14.37 6.16 3.74
C GLU A 28 -14.52 7.63 3.34
N ASN A 29 -15.01 7.90 2.12
CA ASN A 29 -15.36 9.23 1.62
C ASN A 29 -14.23 10.29 1.58
N GLU A 30 -12.96 9.89 1.69
CA GLU A 30 -11.80 10.80 1.63
C GLU A 30 -11.07 10.75 0.26
N TRP A 31 -9.93 11.43 0.16
CA TRP A 31 -9.11 11.61 -1.04
C TRP A 31 -8.52 10.31 -1.63
N ASP A 32 -8.50 9.22 -0.88
CA ASP A 32 -8.03 7.88 -1.27
C ASP A 32 -9.14 6.80 -1.22
N SER A 33 -10.41 7.21 -1.13
CA SER A 33 -11.56 6.31 -0.95
C SER A 33 -11.87 5.36 -2.11
N SER A 34 -11.34 5.59 -3.31
CA SER A 34 -11.63 4.79 -4.50
C SER A 34 -10.42 4.01 -5.01
N MET A 35 -9.20 4.45 -4.70
CA MET A 35 -7.96 3.95 -5.27
C MET A 35 -6.76 4.19 -4.34
N LEU A 36 -5.91 3.16 -4.24
CA LEU A 36 -4.55 3.22 -3.71
C LEU A 36 -3.59 2.73 -4.79
N CYS A 37 -2.52 3.47 -5.08
CA CYS A 37 -1.58 3.10 -6.14
C CYS A 37 -0.14 3.58 -5.86
N TYR A 38 0.80 3.06 -6.66
CA TYR A 38 2.23 3.40 -6.60
C TYR A 38 2.86 3.27 -5.20
N PRO A 39 2.76 2.08 -4.57
CA PRO A 39 3.31 1.87 -3.24
C PRO A 39 4.85 1.97 -3.23
N ASN A 40 5.40 2.61 -2.20
CA ASN A 40 6.82 2.58 -1.86
C ASN A 40 7.01 2.30 -0.37
N VAL A 41 7.64 1.17 -0.04
CA VAL A 41 7.95 0.79 1.34
C VAL A 41 9.40 1.16 1.67
N PHE A 42 9.62 1.81 2.81
CA PHE A 42 10.96 2.18 3.27
C PHE A 42 11.06 2.16 4.80
N LYS A 43 12.30 2.04 5.30
CA LYS A 43 12.62 2.12 6.74
C LYS A 43 13.20 3.50 7.06
N CYS A 44 12.69 4.15 8.11
CA CYS A 44 13.21 5.42 8.64
C CYS A 44 13.05 5.43 10.16
N ASP A 45 14.12 5.77 10.91
CA ASP A 45 14.13 5.84 12.38
C ASP A 45 13.44 4.64 13.06
N ASP A 46 13.86 3.43 12.66
CA ASP A 46 13.34 2.13 13.13
C ASP A 46 11.85 1.84 12.87
N LYS A 47 11.18 2.68 12.09
CA LYS A 47 9.80 2.46 11.63
C LYS A 47 9.77 2.07 10.16
N ILE A 48 8.79 1.24 9.81
CA ILE A 48 8.48 0.88 8.42
C ILE A 48 7.33 1.76 7.96
N TYR A 49 7.52 2.43 6.84
CA TYR A 49 6.52 3.29 6.22
C TYR A 49 6.14 2.79 4.83
N LEU A 50 4.90 3.07 4.44
CA LEU A 50 4.37 2.87 3.10
C LEU A 50 3.86 4.22 2.57
N LEU A 51 4.55 4.76 1.58
CA LEU A 51 4.09 5.90 0.79
C LEU A 51 3.20 5.40 -0.35
N TYR A 52 2.08 6.07 -0.61
CA TYR A 52 1.15 5.69 -1.68
C TYR A 52 0.36 6.88 -2.24
N ASN A 53 -0.14 6.77 -3.48
CA ASN A 53 -1.02 7.75 -4.10
C ASN A 53 -2.50 7.33 -3.97
N GLY A 54 -3.37 8.33 -3.77
CA GLY A 54 -4.81 8.15 -3.66
C GLY A 54 -5.55 8.22 -5.00
N ASN A 55 -6.79 8.75 -4.96
CA ASN A 55 -7.68 8.82 -6.12
C ASN A 55 -7.05 9.55 -7.32
N GLU A 56 -7.41 9.11 -8.53
CA GLU A 56 -6.93 9.68 -9.79
C GLU A 56 -5.41 9.79 -9.87
N PHE A 57 -4.71 8.69 -9.52
CA PHE A 57 -3.25 8.60 -9.58
C PHE A 57 -2.53 9.61 -8.68
N GLY A 58 -3.19 10.05 -7.61
CA GLY A 58 -2.66 11.02 -6.65
C GLY A 58 -3.02 12.48 -6.96
N ARG A 59 -3.97 12.74 -7.88
CA ARG A 59 -4.46 14.11 -8.16
C ARG A 59 -4.90 14.84 -6.89
N PHE A 60 -5.49 14.11 -5.94
CA PHE A 60 -6.02 14.66 -4.69
C PHE A 60 -5.06 14.52 -3.50
N GLY A 61 -3.94 13.81 -3.67
CA GLY A 61 -2.96 13.64 -2.60
C GLY A 61 -2.24 12.28 -2.61
N PHE A 62 -1.31 12.17 -1.67
CA PHE A 62 -0.60 10.95 -1.32
C PHE A 62 -0.58 10.78 0.20
N GLY A 63 -0.44 9.53 0.66
CA GLY A 63 -0.49 9.16 2.06
C GLY A 63 0.79 8.46 2.50
N LEU A 64 1.01 8.48 3.81
CA LEU A 64 2.11 7.78 4.47
C LEU A 64 1.52 6.93 5.59
N ALA A 65 1.41 5.62 5.36
CA ALA A 65 1.05 4.66 6.39
C ALA A 65 2.30 4.23 7.17
N VAL A 66 2.14 3.94 8.45
CA VAL A 66 3.19 3.36 9.31
C VAL A 66 2.75 1.95 9.70
N LEU A 67 3.68 0.99 9.69
CA LEU A 67 3.41 -0.34 10.20
C LEU A 67 3.37 -0.29 11.73
N GLU A 68 2.28 -0.77 12.32
CA GLU A 68 2.08 -0.92 13.77
C GLU A 68 2.04 -2.42 14.15
N ASP A 69 2.30 -2.71 15.43
CA ASP A 69 2.32 -4.07 16.00
C ASP A 69 0.91 -4.63 16.29
#